data_AF-A0AAU2HB88-F1
#
_entry.id   AF-A0AAU2HB88-F1
#
_cell.length_a   1.000
_cell.length_b   1.000
_cell.length_c   1.000
_cell.angle_alpha   90.00
_cell.angle_beta   90.00
_cell.angle_gamma   90.00
#
_symmetry.space_group_name_H-M   'P 1'
#
loop_
_entity.id
_entity.type
_entity.pdbx_description
1 polymer ?
#
loop_
_entity_poly.entity_id
_entity_poly.type
_entity_poly.pdbx_seq_one_letter_code
_entity_poly.pdbx_strand_id
1 'polypeptide(L)'
;MRLDRKALSPPLRPANLLSARQFAFAWSVMASIALLAWVLVVDQARDMGVEPGTMGMGVPLFLLLWLVMMIAMMFPSVAPVALTWARAIGRQSPTGVVRVARTAQFVGGYLLAWTAFGLIAYGLLAGTGALVDKHPGAGRWIGAGAFLVAGLYQFGPWKDLCLRHCRSPMGQLVRYAGFRPRARDLRVGAYHGAYCVGCCWGLMVVLVPLGVMNVLAMAAVAVVIFMEKLWRLGPVFSQVVGAAFLVLAALSLFQPWLLPGLIPPQSPMTEMLRP
;
A
#
# COMPACT_ATOMS: atom_id res chain seq x y z
N MET A 1 -7.95 -65.68 -14.66
CA MET A 1 -8.11 -64.24 -14.94
C MET A 1 -7.58 -63.47 -13.72
N ARG A 2 -6.30 -63.07 -13.74
CA ARG A 2 -5.66 -62.34 -12.62
C ARG A 2 -5.98 -60.85 -12.77
N LEU A 3 -6.68 -60.27 -11.80
CA LEU A 3 -6.89 -58.83 -11.72
C LEU A 3 -5.58 -58.17 -11.28
N ASP A 4 -5.02 -57.36 -12.18
CA ASP A 4 -3.76 -56.65 -12.01
C ASP A 4 -3.94 -55.51 -11.00
N ARG A 5 -3.65 -55.81 -9.73
CA ARG A 5 -3.81 -54.90 -8.58
C ARG A 5 -2.62 -53.92 -8.48
N LYS A 6 -2.17 -53.34 -9.59
CA LYS A 6 -0.94 -52.51 -9.68
C LYS A 6 -1.12 -51.10 -10.25
N ALA A 7 -2.34 -50.56 -10.21
CA ALA A 7 -2.58 -49.12 -10.41
C ALA A 7 -3.01 -48.45 -9.08
N LEU A 8 -2.28 -48.70 -7.99
CA LEU A 8 -2.38 -47.82 -6.83
C LEU A 8 -1.61 -46.55 -7.17
N SER A 9 -2.33 -45.46 -7.40
CA SER A 9 -1.75 -44.13 -7.49
C SER A 9 -0.78 -43.93 -6.32
N PRO A 10 0.43 -43.37 -6.52
CA PRO A 10 1.31 -43.12 -5.40
C PRO A 10 0.55 -42.26 -4.37
N PRO A 11 0.70 -42.52 -3.05
CA PRO A 11 0.11 -41.65 -2.06
C PRO A 11 0.57 -40.22 -2.36
N LEU A 12 -0.39 -39.29 -2.47
CA LEU A 12 -0.12 -37.86 -2.55
C LEU A 12 0.90 -37.54 -1.45
N ARG A 13 2.15 -37.27 -1.85
CA ARG A 13 3.20 -36.91 -0.91
C ARG A 13 2.64 -35.79 -0.05
N PRO A 14 2.75 -35.86 1.29
CA PRO A 14 2.33 -34.75 2.13
C PRO A 14 3.02 -33.50 1.57
N ALA A 15 2.21 -32.53 1.16
CA ALA A 15 2.72 -31.25 0.69
C ALA A 15 3.65 -30.74 1.78
N ASN A 16 4.97 -30.77 1.52
CA ASN A 16 5.98 -30.40 2.51
C ASN A 16 5.54 -29.12 3.20
N LEU A 17 5.13 -29.27 4.47
CA LEU A 17 4.89 -28.15 5.35
C LEU A 17 6.17 -27.32 5.32
N LEU A 18 5.95 -26.05 5.10
CA LEU A 18 6.97 -25.06 4.79
C LEU A 18 8.06 -25.12 5.87
N SER A 19 9.35 -25.19 5.50
CA SER A 19 10.37 -25.04 6.54
C SER A 19 10.33 -23.61 7.06
N ALA A 20 10.16 -23.44 8.36
CA ALA A 20 10.06 -22.12 9.01
C ALA A 20 11.24 -21.21 8.62
N ARG A 21 12.42 -21.80 8.39
CA ARG A 21 13.65 -21.12 7.93
C ARG A 21 13.49 -20.45 6.57
N GLN A 22 12.83 -21.08 5.60
CA GLN A 22 12.58 -20.48 4.28
C GLN A 22 11.51 -19.39 4.33
N PHE A 23 10.61 -19.42 5.29
CA PHE A 23 9.69 -18.31 5.55
C PHE A 23 10.39 -17.14 6.19
N ALA A 24 11.17 -17.39 7.25
CA ALA A 24 11.95 -16.39 7.94
C ALA A 24 12.89 -15.67 6.95
N PHE A 25 13.68 -16.41 6.16
CA PHE A 25 14.60 -15.80 5.19
C PHE A 25 13.90 -14.86 4.19
N ALA A 26 12.81 -15.31 3.60
CA ALA A 26 12.12 -14.50 2.59
C ALA A 26 11.42 -13.27 3.20
N TRP A 27 10.93 -13.39 4.43
CA TRP A 27 10.46 -12.25 5.22
C TRP A 27 11.59 -11.27 5.54
N SER A 28 12.76 -11.77 5.95
CA SER A 28 13.93 -10.93 6.24
C SER A 28 14.36 -10.13 5.02
N VAL A 29 14.47 -10.77 3.84
CA VAL A 29 14.82 -10.07 2.59
C VAL A 29 13.83 -8.94 2.29
N MET A 30 12.53 -9.21 2.40
CA MET A 30 11.51 -8.20 2.13
C MET A 30 11.51 -7.08 3.19
N ALA A 31 11.75 -7.41 4.46
CA ALA A 31 11.88 -6.43 5.53
C ALA A 31 13.13 -5.55 5.33
N SER A 32 14.24 -6.10 4.86
CA SER A 32 15.44 -5.33 4.51
C SER A 32 15.17 -4.35 3.37
N ILE A 33 14.47 -4.79 2.31
CA ILE A 33 14.08 -3.91 1.20
C ILE A 33 13.16 -2.78 1.71
N ALA A 34 12.16 -3.10 2.54
CA ALA A 34 11.26 -2.11 3.11
C ALA A 34 11.99 -1.14 4.04
N LEU A 35 12.94 -1.62 4.85
CA LEU A 35 13.75 -0.79 5.74
C LEU A 35 14.63 0.19 4.96
N LEU A 36 15.31 -0.27 3.91
CA LEU A 36 16.10 0.59 3.03
C LEU A 36 15.23 1.66 2.37
N ALA A 37 14.03 1.28 1.90
CA ALA A 37 13.08 2.24 1.34
C ALA A 37 12.60 3.26 2.39
N TRP A 38 12.36 2.85 3.64
CA TRP A 38 12.05 3.77 4.74
C TRP A 38 13.18 4.75 5.03
N VAL A 39 14.45 4.29 5.04
CA VAL A 39 15.60 5.18 5.23
C VAL A 39 15.63 6.28 4.17
N LEU A 40 15.48 5.90 2.89
CA LEU A 40 15.46 6.87 1.77
C LEU A 40 14.29 7.85 1.87
N VAL A 41 13.10 7.37 2.25
CA VAL A 41 11.90 8.20 2.41
C VAL A 41 12.04 9.19 3.57
N VAL A 42 12.62 8.76 4.70
CA VAL A 42 12.82 9.62 5.87
C VAL A 42 13.85 10.70 5.58
N ASP A 43 14.95 10.34 4.89
CA ASP A 43 15.98 11.29 4.47
C ASP A 43 15.37 12.39 3.59
N GLN A 44 14.64 11.98 2.55
CA GLN A 44 13.96 12.91 1.66
C GLN A 44 12.89 13.76 2.35
N ALA A 45 12.09 13.18 3.25
CA ALA A 45 11.04 13.92 3.95
C ALA A 45 11.61 15.04 4.84
N ARG A 46 12.85 14.89 5.34
CA ARG A 46 13.54 15.93 6.12
C ARG A 46 13.92 17.12 5.26
N ASP A 47 14.34 16.88 4.02
CA ASP A 47 14.75 17.94 3.09
C ASP A 47 13.55 18.72 2.52
N MET A 48 12.42 18.05 2.31
CA MET A 48 11.26 18.62 1.61
C MET A 48 10.24 19.29 2.53
N GLY A 49 10.21 18.94 3.83
CA GLY A 49 9.22 19.45 4.77
C GLY A 49 7.79 18.93 4.50
N VAL A 50 6.83 19.42 5.29
CA VAL A 50 5.40 19.07 5.15
C VAL A 50 4.69 20.26 4.53
N GLU A 51 4.54 20.24 3.20
CA GLU A 51 3.88 21.32 2.44
C GLU A 51 2.65 20.79 1.67
N PRO A 52 1.70 21.68 1.33
CA PRO A 52 0.58 21.32 0.46
C PRO A 52 1.02 20.92 -0.96
N GLY A 53 0.30 19.96 -1.52
CA GLY A 53 0.40 19.61 -2.94
C GLY A 53 1.53 18.64 -3.28
N THR A 54 2.15 18.82 -4.45
CA THR A 54 3.15 17.89 -5.02
C THR A 54 4.58 18.24 -4.63
N MET A 55 4.78 19.14 -3.65
CA MET A 55 6.08 19.70 -3.26
C MET A 55 6.81 20.38 -4.44
N GLY A 56 6.05 20.99 -5.37
CA GLY A 56 6.60 21.62 -6.58
C GLY A 56 7.20 20.66 -7.61
N MET A 57 7.09 19.34 -7.40
CA MET A 57 7.69 18.35 -8.30
C MET A 57 6.84 18.09 -9.54
N GLY A 58 7.51 17.82 -10.65
CA GLY A 58 6.88 17.23 -11.83
C GLY A 58 6.55 15.75 -11.67
N VAL A 59 5.66 15.25 -12.53
CA VAL A 59 5.13 13.86 -12.49
C VAL A 59 6.21 12.77 -12.39
N PRO A 60 7.30 12.77 -13.18
CA PRO A 60 8.26 11.67 -13.16
C PRO A 60 8.98 11.53 -11.81
N LEU A 61 9.41 12.65 -11.23
CA LEU A 61 10.09 12.66 -9.94
C LEU A 61 9.11 12.26 -8.83
N PHE A 62 7.91 12.84 -8.81
CA PHE A 62 6.88 12.47 -7.86
C PHE A 62 6.60 10.96 -7.88
N LEU A 63 6.43 10.36 -9.07
CA LEU A 63 6.17 8.93 -9.19
C LEU A 63 7.34 8.07 -8.68
N LEU A 64 8.58 8.51 -8.87
CA LEU A 64 9.74 7.80 -8.34
C LEU A 64 9.67 7.74 -6.80
N LEU A 65 9.46 8.88 -6.15
CA LEU A 65 9.39 8.96 -4.68
C LEU A 65 8.16 8.23 -4.14
N TRP A 66 7.03 8.41 -4.82
CA TRP A 66 5.79 7.69 -4.55
C TRP A 66 6.02 6.18 -4.54
N LEU A 67 6.72 5.63 -5.53
CA LEU A 67 7.00 4.20 -5.58
C LEU A 67 7.94 3.74 -4.46
N VAL A 68 8.96 4.53 -4.10
CA VAL A 68 9.82 4.22 -2.94
C VAL A 68 8.99 4.20 -1.65
N MET A 69 8.10 5.18 -1.47
CA MET A 69 7.15 5.23 -0.36
C MET A 69 6.21 4.01 -0.35
N MET A 70 5.68 3.61 -1.50
CA MET A 70 4.83 2.41 -1.60
C MET A 70 5.60 1.13 -1.27
N ILE A 71 6.88 1.04 -1.65
CA ILE A 71 7.74 -0.07 -1.25
C ILE A 71 7.91 -0.09 0.28
N ALA A 72 8.24 1.06 0.88
CA ALA A 72 8.43 1.19 2.32
C ALA A 72 7.18 0.77 3.12
N MET A 73 6.01 1.27 2.72
CA MET A 73 4.76 1.08 3.46
C MET A 73 4.05 -0.24 3.12
N MET A 74 3.99 -0.63 1.85
CA MET A 74 3.09 -1.70 1.40
C MET A 74 3.72 -3.07 1.35
N PHE A 75 5.03 -3.19 1.08
CA PHE A 75 5.69 -4.49 0.91
C PHE A 75 5.52 -5.39 2.15
N PRO A 76 5.72 -4.92 3.40
CA PRO A 76 5.49 -5.74 4.59
C PRO A 76 4.05 -6.29 4.65
N SER A 77 3.06 -5.52 4.20
CA SER A 77 1.64 -5.87 4.28
C SER A 77 1.20 -6.92 3.25
N VAL A 78 1.97 -7.12 2.18
CA VAL A 78 1.68 -8.12 1.12
C VAL A 78 2.55 -9.38 1.23
N ALA A 79 3.39 -9.47 2.26
CA ALA A 79 4.32 -10.57 2.50
C ALA A 79 3.71 -11.96 2.28
N PRO A 80 2.58 -12.32 2.92
CA PRO A 80 2.14 -13.72 2.92
C PRO A 80 1.82 -14.19 1.51
N VAL A 81 1.17 -13.33 0.72
CA VAL A 81 0.80 -13.59 -0.67
C VAL A 81 2.03 -13.58 -1.56
N ALA A 82 2.80 -12.49 -1.55
CA ALA A 82 3.96 -12.31 -2.41
C ALA A 82 4.96 -13.47 -2.25
N LEU A 83 5.18 -13.92 -1.01
CA LEU A 83 6.09 -15.03 -0.71
C LEU A 83 5.53 -16.38 -1.15
N THR A 84 4.22 -16.62 -1.12
CA THR A 84 3.64 -17.84 -1.69
C THR A 84 3.81 -17.90 -3.20
N TRP A 85 3.61 -16.77 -3.89
CA TRP A 85 3.79 -16.71 -5.34
C TRP A 85 5.26 -16.79 -5.76
N ALA A 86 6.17 -16.09 -5.06
CA ALA A 86 7.61 -16.17 -5.30
C ALA A 86 8.14 -17.60 -5.17
N ARG A 87 7.57 -18.41 -4.26
CA ARG A 87 7.90 -19.84 -4.16
C ARG A 87 7.35 -20.66 -5.31
N ALA A 88 6.13 -20.39 -5.76
CA ALA A 88 5.56 -21.05 -6.94
C ALA A 88 6.44 -20.78 -8.18
N ILE A 89 6.89 -19.54 -8.36
CA ILE A 89 7.89 -19.17 -9.36
C ILE A 89 9.17 -19.99 -9.15
N GLY A 90 9.72 -19.99 -7.93
CA GLY A 90 10.97 -20.66 -7.62
C GLY A 90 10.98 -22.17 -7.90
N ARG A 91 9.83 -22.85 -7.73
CA ARG A 91 9.64 -24.29 -8.03
C ARG A 91 9.45 -24.58 -9.52
N GLN A 92 8.93 -23.63 -10.27
CA GLN A 92 8.58 -23.78 -11.70
C GLN A 92 9.65 -23.22 -12.64
N SER A 93 10.64 -22.47 -12.11
CA SER A 93 11.70 -21.87 -12.91
C SER A 93 12.87 -22.83 -13.11
N PRO A 94 13.28 -23.12 -14.36
CA PRO A 94 14.40 -24.03 -14.65
C PRO A 94 15.76 -23.48 -14.22
N THR A 95 15.93 -22.16 -14.23
CA THR A 95 17.20 -21.48 -13.91
C THR A 95 16.98 -20.29 -12.97
N GLY A 96 18.07 -19.83 -12.34
CA GLY A 96 18.07 -18.64 -11.49
C GLY A 96 17.66 -17.37 -12.23
N VAL A 97 18.11 -17.18 -13.46
CA VAL A 97 17.75 -16.02 -14.31
C VAL A 97 16.25 -15.99 -14.58
N VAL A 98 15.65 -17.12 -14.93
CA VAL A 98 14.19 -17.22 -15.16
C VAL A 98 13.42 -16.92 -13.87
N ARG A 99 13.91 -17.36 -12.71
CA ARG A 99 13.31 -17.02 -11.41
C ARG A 99 13.34 -15.52 -11.14
N VAL A 100 14.48 -14.86 -11.36
CA VAL A 100 14.61 -13.41 -11.17
C VAL A 100 13.67 -12.66 -12.11
N ALA A 101 13.66 -13.00 -13.40
CA ALA A 101 12.80 -12.37 -14.40
C ALA A 101 11.30 -12.48 -14.04
N ARG A 102 10.84 -13.69 -13.67
CA ARG A 102 9.44 -13.92 -13.25
C ARG A 102 9.07 -13.20 -11.97
N THR A 103 9.99 -13.12 -11.01
CA THR A 103 9.78 -12.36 -9.76
C THR A 103 9.72 -10.86 -10.05
N ALA A 104 10.60 -10.35 -10.91
CA ALA A 104 10.59 -8.96 -11.37
C ALA A 104 9.31 -8.64 -12.14
N GLN A 105 8.78 -9.56 -12.95
CA GLN A 105 7.47 -9.41 -13.57
C GLN A 105 6.35 -9.25 -12.52
N PHE A 106 6.32 -10.12 -11.50
CA PHE A 106 5.33 -9.99 -10.42
C PHE A 106 5.43 -8.64 -9.69
N VAL A 107 6.63 -8.25 -9.26
CA VAL A 107 6.85 -6.96 -8.57
C VAL A 107 6.52 -5.79 -9.50
N GLY A 108 6.94 -5.84 -10.76
CA GLY A 108 6.64 -4.82 -11.76
C GLY A 108 5.15 -4.65 -11.97
N GLY A 109 4.39 -5.75 -12.03
CA GLY A 109 2.93 -5.69 -12.15
C GLY A 109 2.29 -5.02 -10.93
N TYR A 110 2.75 -5.37 -9.74
CA TYR A 110 2.28 -4.76 -8.49
C TYR A 110 2.56 -3.25 -8.46
N LEU A 111 3.78 -2.84 -8.84
CA LEU A 111 4.17 -1.44 -8.88
C LEU A 111 3.44 -0.68 -9.99
N LEU A 112 3.10 -1.29 -11.13
CA LEU A 112 2.29 -0.64 -12.17
C LEU A 112 0.91 -0.20 -11.65
N ALA A 113 0.26 -1.02 -10.81
CA ALA A 113 -1.01 -0.63 -10.19
C ALA A 113 -0.82 0.58 -9.25
N TRP A 114 0.29 0.62 -8.50
CA TRP A 114 0.65 1.75 -7.65
C TRP A 114 1.07 2.99 -8.42
N THR A 115 1.69 2.85 -9.59
CA THR A 115 2.00 3.94 -10.51
C THR A 115 0.70 4.56 -11.03
N ALA A 116 -0.26 3.73 -11.46
CA ALA A 116 -1.56 4.22 -11.93
C ALA A 116 -2.30 4.99 -10.83
N PHE A 117 -2.29 4.48 -9.59
CA PHE A 117 -2.86 5.20 -8.46
C PHE A 117 -2.05 6.46 -8.09
N GLY A 118 -0.72 6.42 -8.21
CA GLY A 118 0.16 7.57 -8.00
C GLY A 118 -0.14 8.73 -8.96
N LEU A 119 -0.51 8.44 -10.21
CA LEU A 119 -0.97 9.47 -11.16
C LEU A 119 -2.26 10.17 -10.69
N ILE A 120 -3.21 9.39 -10.14
CA ILE A 120 -4.44 9.93 -9.56
C ILE A 120 -4.10 10.79 -8.33
N ALA A 121 -3.24 10.27 -7.44
CA ALA A 121 -2.79 10.98 -6.25
C ALA A 121 -2.08 12.30 -6.60
N TYR A 122 -1.21 12.29 -7.62
CA TYR A 122 -0.55 13.50 -8.13
C TYR A 122 -1.57 14.54 -8.58
N GLY A 123 -2.57 14.14 -9.39
CA GLY A 123 -3.62 15.05 -9.85
C GLY A 123 -4.44 15.64 -8.70
N LEU A 124 -4.79 14.81 -7.71
CA LEU A 124 -5.48 15.25 -6.50
C LEU A 124 -4.63 16.25 -5.71
N LEU A 125 -3.37 15.94 -5.44
CA LEU A 125 -2.44 16.80 -4.70
C LEU A 125 -2.20 18.13 -5.41
N ALA A 126 -1.96 18.10 -6.73
CA ALA A 126 -1.78 19.32 -7.53
C ALA A 126 -3.04 20.19 -7.49
N GLY A 127 -4.23 19.58 -7.61
CA GLY A 127 -5.50 20.29 -7.54
C GLY A 127 -5.79 20.88 -6.16
N THR A 128 -5.61 20.10 -5.08
CA THR A 128 -5.83 20.57 -3.71
C THR A 128 -4.81 21.62 -3.30
N GLY A 129 -3.54 21.46 -3.67
CA GLY A 129 -2.49 22.46 -3.43
C GLY A 129 -2.83 23.79 -4.08
N ALA A 130 -3.10 23.79 -5.39
CA ALA A 130 -3.47 25.00 -6.12
C ALA A 130 -4.75 25.67 -5.59
N LEU A 131 -5.69 24.89 -5.03
CA LEU A 131 -6.89 25.43 -4.40
C LEU A 131 -6.61 26.07 -3.05
N VAL A 132 -5.79 25.43 -2.21
CA VAL A 132 -5.38 25.98 -0.90
C VAL A 132 -4.54 27.25 -1.08
N ASP A 133 -3.66 27.30 -2.08
CA ASP A 133 -2.85 28.47 -2.38
C ASP A 133 -3.72 29.70 -2.73
N LYS A 134 -4.80 29.48 -3.49
CA LYS A 134 -5.76 30.55 -3.86
C LYS A 134 -6.75 30.88 -2.75
N HIS A 135 -7.17 29.87 -2.00
CA HIS A 135 -8.20 29.96 -0.98
C HIS A 135 -7.78 29.17 0.27
N PRO A 136 -6.97 29.77 1.18
CA PRO A 136 -6.47 29.07 2.37
C PRO A 136 -7.57 28.45 3.24
N GLY A 137 -8.75 29.07 3.29
CA GLY A 137 -9.93 28.55 3.99
C GLY A 137 -10.53 27.27 3.42
N ALA A 138 -10.10 26.82 2.23
CA ALA A 138 -10.52 25.55 1.63
C ALA A 138 -9.87 24.33 2.31
N GLY A 139 -8.70 24.51 2.95
CA GLY A 139 -7.96 23.40 3.59
C GLY A 139 -8.80 22.60 4.59
N ARG A 140 -9.58 23.27 5.43
CA ARG A 140 -10.49 22.60 6.40
C ARG A 140 -11.55 21.73 5.73
N TRP A 141 -12.07 22.14 4.58
CA TRP A 141 -13.08 21.41 3.84
C TRP A 141 -12.47 20.23 3.07
N ILE A 142 -11.29 20.44 2.48
CA ILE A 142 -10.51 19.37 1.83
C ILE A 142 -10.16 18.29 2.85
N GLY A 143 -9.67 18.68 4.03
CA GLY A 143 -9.31 17.76 5.09
C GLY A 143 -10.51 17.00 5.65
N ALA A 144 -11.60 17.71 5.97
CA ALA A 144 -12.85 17.09 6.41
C ALA A 144 -13.38 16.10 5.36
N GLY A 145 -13.37 16.48 4.08
CA GLY A 145 -13.79 15.61 2.98
C GLY A 145 -12.90 14.38 2.84
N ALA A 146 -11.58 14.53 2.91
CA ALA A 146 -10.63 13.43 2.83
C ALA A 146 -10.84 12.41 3.98
N PHE A 147 -10.96 12.89 5.22
CA PHE A 147 -11.25 12.03 6.37
C PHE A 147 -12.64 11.39 6.29
N LEU A 148 -13.65 12.12 5.82
CA LEU A 148 -15.00 11.58 5.64
C LEU A 148 -15.00 10.44 4.61
N VAL A 149 -14.38 10.65 3.44
CA VAL A 149 -14.25 9.63 2.40
C VAL A 149 -13.50 8.42 2.93
N ALA A 150 -12.37 8.62 3.62
CA ALA A 150 -11.60 7.54 4.21
C ALA A 150 -12.41 6.76 5.27
N GLY A 151 -13.14 7.47 6.15
CA GLY A 151 -13.99 6.89 7.18
C GLY A 151 -15.13 6.06 6.60
N LEU A 152 -15.89 6.61 5.65
CA LEU A 152 -16.96 5.87 4.97
C LEU A 152 -16.41 4.67 4.19
N TYR A 153 -15.24 4.82 3.57
CA TYR A 153 -14.60 3.73 2.84
C TYR A 153 -14.18 2.58 3.75
N GLN A 154 -13.78 2.85 4.99
CA GLN A 154 -13.45 1.81 5.97
C GLN A 154 -14.63 0.88 6.29
N PHE A 155 -15.87 1.37 6.22
CA PHE A 155 -17.09 0.57 6.41
C PHE A 155 -17.63 -0.04 5.10
N GLY A 156 -17.01 0.28 3.97
CA GLY A 156 -17.54 -0.03 2.65
C GLY A 156 -17.39 -1.50 2.25
N PRO A 157 -18.41 -2.11 1.62
CA PRO A 157 -18.36 -3.52 1.18
C PRO A 157 -17.28 -3.77 0.13
N TRP A 158 -16.90 -2.75 -0.63
CA TRP A 158 -15.81 -2.80 -1.61
C TRP A 158 -14.45 -2.99 -0.93
N LYS A 159 -14.17 -2.26 0.16
CA LYS A 159 -12.95 -2.44 0.93
C LYS A 159 -12.87 -3.86 1.46
N ASP A 160 -13.96 -4.35 2.05
CA ASP A 160 -14.03 -5.72 2.60
C ASP A 160 -13.76 -6.79 1.54
N LEU A 161 -14.30 -6.62 0.34
CA LEU A 161 -14.02 -7.51 -0.79
C LEU A 161 -12.53 -7.52 -1.12
N CYS A 162 -11.93 -6.34 -1.23
CA CYS A 162 -10.50 -6.23 -1.51
C CYS A 162 -9.63 -6.79 -0.38
N LEU A 163 -10.00 -6.54 0.87
CA LEU A 163 -9.24 -6.97 2.03
C LEU A 163 -9.27 -8.49 2.18
N ARG A 164 -10.43 -9.14 1.96
CA ARG A 164 -10.54 -10.61 1.90
C ARG A 164 -9.61 -11.20 0.84
N HIS A 165 -9.51 -10.56 -0.33
CA HIS A 165 -8.57 -10.97 -1.37
C HIS A 165 -7.12 -10.88 -0.87
N CYS A 166 -6.71 -9.72 -0.34
CA CYS A 166 -5.35 -9.51 0.20
C CYS A 166 -4.98 -10.47 1.34
N ARG A 167 -5.96 -11.02 2.07
CA ARG A 167 -5.76 -11.94 3.21
C ARG A 167 -5.74 -13.43 2.85
N SER A 168 -5.92 -13.79 1.57
CA SER A 168 -6.17 -15.17 1.14
C SER A 168 -5.06 -15.77 0.25
N PRO A 169 -3.86 -16.05 0.80
CA PRO A 169 -2.72 -16.50 -0.01
C PRO A 169 -2.98 -17.78 -0.81
N MET A 170 -3.71 -18.75 -0.24
CA MET A 170 -4.05 -20.00 -0.94
C MET A 170 -5.12 -19.82 -2.01
N GLY A 171 -6.17 -19.03 -1.72
CA GLY A 171 -7.22 -18.71 -2.70
C GLY A 171 -6.65 -17.98 -3.91
N GLN A 172 -5.67 -17.13 -3.68
CA GLN A 172 -4.92 -16.45 -4.74
C GLN A 172 -4.08 -17.40 -5.58
N LEU A 173 -3.34 -18.33 -4.98
CA LEU A 173 -2.56 -19.32 -5.73
C LEU A 173 -3.44 -20.12 -6.70
N VAL A 174 -4.62 -20.56 -6.26
CA VAL A 174 -5.61 -21.27 -7.09
C VAL A 174 -6.11 -20.36 -8.21
N ARG A 175 -6.47 -19.11 -7.92
CA ARG A 175 -6.92 -18.14 -8.93
C ARG A 175 -5.83 -17.86 -9.97
N TYR A 176 -4.59 -17.66 -9.53
CA TYR A 176 -3.44 -17.37 -10.38
C TYR A 176 -2.98 -18.61 -11.18
N ALA A 177 -3.39 -19.82 -10.79
CA ALA A 177 -3.19 -21.04 -11.56
C ALA A 177 -3.85 -20.98 -12.95
N GLY A 178 -5.03 -20.34 -13.05
CA GLY A 178 -5.80 -20.23 -14.29
C GLY A 178 -5.33 -19.14 -15.27
N PHE A 179 -4.32 -18.34 -14.91
CA PHE A 179 -3.85 -17.26 -15.78
C PHE A 179 -3.05 -17.82 -16.97
N ARG A 180 -3.27 -17.25 -18.16
CA ARG A 180 -2.53 -17.65 -19.38
C ARG A 180 -1.01 -17.51 -19.18
N PRO A 181 -0.18 -18.39 -19.79
CA PRO A 181 1.27 -18.41 -19.54
C PRO A 181 1.99 -17.11 -19.92
N ARG A 182 1.57 -16.44 -20.99
CA ARG A 182 2.20 -15.20 -21.45
C ARG A 182 1.98 -14.08 -20.44
N ALA A 183 3.09 -13.48 -19.98
CA ALA A 183 3.12 -12.42 -18.97
C ALA A 183 2.31 -12.75 -17.70
N ARG A 184 2.26 -14.05 -17.33
CA ARG A 184 1.46 -14.53 -16.21
C ARG A 184 1.81 -13.81 -14.90
N ASP A 185 3.09 -13.79 -14.56
CA ASP A 185 3.55 -13.22 -13.29
C ASP A 185 3.30 -11.71 -13.23
N LEU A 186 3.47 -10.99 -14.34
CA LEU A 186 3.12 -9.57 -14.47
C LEU A 186 1.63 -9.31 -14.23
N ARG A 187 0.76 -10.12 -14.85
CA ARG A 187 -0.70 -10.02 -14.66
C ARG A 187 -1.12 -10.36 -13.24
N VAL A 188 -0.49 -11.36 -12.64
CA VAL A 188 -0.73 -11.73 -11.23
C VAL A 188 -0.33 -10.57 -10.32
N GLY A 189 0.83 -9.95 -10.56
CA GLY A 189 1.29 -8.76 -9.87
C GLY A 189 0.31 -7.59 -10.00
N ALA A 190 -0.09 -7.24 -11.22
CA ALA A 190 -1.02 -6.14 -11.49
C ALA A 190 -2.39 -6.37 -10.88
N TYR A 191 -2.91 -7.60 -10.98
CA TYR A 191 -4.17 -7.98 -10.37
C TYR A 191 -4.10 -7.87 -8.84
N HIS A 192 -3.05 -8.41 -8.21
CA HIS A 192 -2.87 -8.28 -6.77
C HIS A 192 -2.68 -6.82 -6.34
N GLY A 193 -1.91 -6.05 -7.10
CA GLY A 193 -1.70 -4.62 -6.91
C GLY A 193 -3.00 -3.84 -6.94
N ALA A 194 -3.89 -4.11 -7.90
CA ALA A 194 -5.20 -3.46 -7.99
C ALA A 194 -6.08 -3.72 -6.75
N TYR A 195 -6.09 -4.94 -6.22
CA TYR A 195 -6.78 -5.23 -4.95
C TYR A 195 -6.11 -4.60 -3.74
N CYS A 196 -4.77 -4.52 -3.75
CA CYS A 196 -4.02 -3.83 -2.72
C CYS A 196 -4.39 -2.35 -2.67
N VAL A 197 -4.32 -1.65 -3.82
CA VAL A 197 -4.80 -0.27 -3.96
C VAL A 197 -6.26 -0.17 -3.53
N GLY A 198 -7.11 -1.09 -3.99
CA GLY A 198 -8.50 -1.21 -3.56
C GLY A 198 -8.64 -1.18 -2.05
N CYS A 199 -8.01 -2.07 -1.28
CA CYS A 199 -8.24 -2.10 0.16
C CYS A 199 -7.69 -0.88 0.94
N CYS A 200 -6.73 -0.13 0.40
CA CYS A 200 -6.05 0.95 1.14
C CYS A 200 -6.06 2.33 0.50
N TRP A 201 -6.68 2.57 -0.66
CA TRP A 201 -6.68 3.90 -1.27
C TRP A 201 -7.30 4.97 -0.36
N GLY A 202 -8.36 4.64 0.38
CA GLY A 202 -8.97 5.57 1.35
C GLY A 202 -7.99 6.00 2.45
N LEU A 203 -7.12 5.08 2.90
CA LEU A 203 -6.05 5.40 3.84
C LEU A 203 -4.95 6.27 3.21
N MET A 204 -4.70 6.11 1.91
CA MET A 204 -3.76 6.97 1.19
C MET A 204 -4.30 8.39 1.00
N VAL A 205 -5.61 8.56 0.84
CA VAL A 205 -6.26 9.88 0.74
C VAL A 205 -6.07 10.70 2.01
N VAL A 206 -5.98 10.06 3.18
CA VAL A 206 -5.71 10.73 4.46
C VAL A 206 -4.33 11.41 4.50
N LEU A 207 -3.38 10.99 3.65
CA LEU A 207 -2.09 11.68 3.55
C LEU A 207 -2.21 13.07 2.90
N VAL A 208 -3.31 13.38 2.20
CA VAL A 208 -3.54 14.74 1.68
C VAL A 208 -3.65 15.76 2.81
N PRO A 209 -4.57 15.63 3.79
CA PRO A 209 -4.62 16.56 4.91
C PRO A 209 -3.43 16.47 5.86
N LEU A 210 -2.85 15.29 6.05
CA LEU A 210 -1.73 15.10 6.98
C LEU A 210 -0.37 15.46 6.39
N GLY A 211 -0.29 15.59 5.07
CA GLY A 211 0.94 15.80 4.31
C GLY A 211 1.56 14.48 3.88
N VAL A 212 1.88 14.38 2.58
CA VAL A 212 2.41 13.15 1.99
C VAL A 212 3.82 12.82 2.50
N MET A 213 4.60 13.85 2.85
CA MET A 213 5.95 13.70 3.43
C MET A 213 5.95 13.71 4.97
N ASN A 214 4.78 13.66 5.61
CA ASN A 214 4.70 13.52 7.05
C ASN A 214 5.02 12.08 7.46
N VAL A 215 6.29 11.82 7.81
CA VAL A 215 6.80 10.48 8.17
C VAL A 215 5.95 9.81 9.27
N LEU A 216 5.48 10.57 10.26
CA LEU A 216 4.65 10.02 11.33
C LEU A 216 3.29 9.55 10.80
N ALA A 217 2.64 10.36 9.96
CA ALA A 217 1.38 9.99 9.32
C ALA A 217 1.55 8.77 8.40
N MET A 218 2.62 8.74 7.61
CA MET A 218 2.96 7.61 6.74
C MET A 218 3.18 6.33 7.56
N ALA A 219 3.95 6.40 8.65
CA ALA A 219 4.20 5.25 9.51
C ALA A 219 2.89 4.75 10.16
N ALA A 220 2.05 5.65 10.66
CA ALA A 220 0.75 5.31 11.22
C ALA A 220 -0.16 4.62 10.19
N VAL A 221 -0.26 5.17 8.98
CA VAL A 221 -1.03 4.55 7.88
C VAL A 221 -0.46 3.19 7.50
N ALA A 222 0.86 3.03 7.41
CA ALA A 222 1.50 1.75 7.12
C ALA A 222 1.16 0.69 8.18
N VAL A 223 1.22 1.06 9.47
CA VAL A 223 0.85 0.18 10.59
C VAL A 223 -0.63 -0.20 10.50
N VAL A 224 -1.52 0.75 10.24
CA VAL A 224 -2.95 0.47 10.07
C VAL A 224 -3.17 -0.55 8.95
N ILE A 225 -2.58 -0.32 7.76
CA ILE A 225 -2.70 -1.22 6.61
C ILE A 225 -2.15 -2.62 6.92
N PHE A 226 -1.01 -2.67 7.60
CA PHE A 226 -0.40 -3.92 8.03
C PHE A 226 -1.32 -4.69 8.99
N MET A 227 -1.88 -4.03 10.00
CA MET A 227 -2.79 -4.64 10.95
C MET A 227 -4.09 -5.11 10.29
N GLU A 228 -4.69 -4.30 9.42
CA GLU A 228 -5.89 -4.71 8.67
C GLU A 228 -5.66 -5.97 7.83
N LYS A 229 -4.49 -6.08 7.19
CA LYS A 229 -4.16 -7.19 6.28
C LYS A 229 -3.63 -8.43 6.99
N LEU A 230 -2.95 -8.32 8.13
CA LEU A 230 -2.31 -9.48 8.76
C LEU A 230 -2.98 -9.91 10.07
N TRP A 231 -3.65 -9.02 10.76
CA TRP A 231 -4.23 -9.34 12.06
C TRP A 231 -5.56 -10.08 11.90
N ARG A 232 -5.87 -11.00 12.83
CA ARG A 232 -7.11 -11.78 12.82
C ARG A 232 -8.34 -10.87 12.98
N LEU A 233 -8.23 -9.87 13.85
CA LEU A 233 -9.25 -8.86 14.14
C LEU A 233 -9.22 -7.67 13.15
N GLY A 234 -8.50 -7.78 12.03
CA GLY A 234 -8.39 -6.73 11.01
C GLY A 234 -9.72 -6.08 10.58
N PRO A 235 -10.84 -6.81 10.38
CA PRO A 235 -12.12 -6.21 10.03
C PRO A 235 -12.69 -5.29 11.13
N VAL A 236 -12.62 -5.71 12.39
CA VAL A 236 -13.06 -4.89 13.53
C VAL A 236 -12.13 -3.68 13.70
N PHE A 237 -10.82 -3.89 13.55
CA PHE A 237 -9.84 -2.82 13.60
C PHE A 237 -10.07 -1.76 12.50
N SER A 238 -10.40 -2.20 11.28
CA SER A 238 -10.75 -1.32 10.16
C SER A 238 -11.98 -0.45 10.48
N GLN A 239 -12.99 -1.01 11.14
CA GLN A 239 -14.17 -0.25 11.60
C GLN A 239 -13.81 0.80 12.66
N VAL A 240 -12.95 0.47 13.62
CA VAL A 240 -12.47 1.41 14.64
C VAL A 240 -11.70 2.57 13.99
N VAL A 241 -10.81 2.26 13.03
CA VAL A 241 -10.09 3.28 12.26
C VAL A 241 -11.06 4.13 11.44
N GLY A 242 -12.10 3.52 10.86
CA GLY A 242 -13.17 4.23 10.17
C GLY A 242 -13.88 5.25 11.07
N ALA A 243 -14.26 4.84 12.27
CA ALA A 243 -14.88 5.73 13.25
C ALA A 243 -13.93 6.87 13.65
N ALA A 244 -12.64 6.58 13.84
CA ALA A 244 -11.64 7.60 14.12
C ALA A 244 -11.54 8.63 13.00
N PHE A 245 -11.57 8.22 11.72
CA PHE A 245 -11.58 9.17 10.61
C PHE A 245 -12.86 10.00 10.54
N LEU A 246 -14.03 9.43 10.84
CA LEU A 246 -15.27 10.22 10.91
C LEU A 246 -15.21 11.28 12.02
N VAL A 247 -14.59 10.96 13.16
CA VAL A 247 -14.34 11.94 14.23
C VAL A 247 -13.36 13.01 13.75
N LEU A 248 -12.25 12.63 13.12
CA LEU A 248 -11.28 13.58 12.57
C LEU A 248 -11.90 14.49 11.50
N ALA A 249 -12.83 13.99 10.68
CA ALA A 249 -13.55 14.78 9.69
C ALA A 249 -14.37 15.91 10.34
N ALA A 250 -15.03 15.64 11.46
CA ALA A 250 -15.78 16.65 12.20
C ALA A 250 -14.84 17.65 12.89
N LEU A 251 -13.80 17.15 13.57
CA LEU A 251 -12.85 17.99 14.31
C LEU A 251 -12.03 18.91 13.39
N SER A 252 -11.68 18.46 12.19
CA SER A 252 -10.86 19.23 11.24
C SER A 252 -11.50 20.54 10.79
N LEU A 253 -12.83 20.69 10.93
CA LEU A 253 -13.52 21.95 10.62
C LEU A 253 -13.20 23.06 11.64
N PHE A 254 -12.84 22.67 12.87
CA PHE A 254 -12.59 23.58 14.00
C PHE A 254 -11.11 23.64 14.41
N GLN A 255 -10.32 22.63 14.04
CA GLN A 255 -8.95 22.44 14.51
C GLN A 255 -7.97 22.36 13.33
N PRO A 256 -7.49 23.51 12.80
CA PRO A 256 -6.61 23.54 11.63
C PRO A 256 -5.30 22.76 11.82
N TRP A 257 -4.78 22.69 13.05
CA TRP A 257 -3.54 21.96 13.38
C TRP A 257 -3.63 20.45 13.10
N LEU A 258 -4.83 19.88 12.95
CA LEU A 258 -5.02 18.49 12.49
C LEU A 258 -4.70 18.29 11.01
N LEU A 259 -4.46 19.39 10.26
CA LEU A 259 -4.29 19.40 8.81
C LEU A 259 -2.91 19.96 8.40
N PRO A 260 -1.79 19.44 8.95
CA PRO A 260 -0.46 20.00 8.69
C PRO A 260 -0.08 20.02 7.20
N GLY A 261 -0.63 19.13 6.38
CA GLY A 261 -0.42 19.11 4.92
C GLY A 261 -1.24 20.12 4.13
N LEU A 262 -2.09 20.91 4.78
CA LEU A 262 -2.95 21.92 4.13
C LEU A 262 -2.75 23.32 4.74
N ILE A 263 -1.75 23.48 5.61
CA ILE A 263 -1.34 24.78 6.13
C ILE A 263 -0.14 25.26 5.30
N PRO A 264 -0.23 26.39 4.60
CA PRO A 264 0.94 26.97 3.94
C PRO A 264 2.00 27.35 4.99
N PRO A 265 3.30 27.22 4.68
CA PRO A 265 4.37 27.59 5.61
C PRO A 265 4.18 29.03 6.09
N GLN A 266 4.22 29.22 7.42
CA GLN A 266 4.14 30.56 8.01
C GLN A 266 5.41 31.31 7.58
N SER A 267 5.24 32.45 6.90
CA SER A 267 6.38 33.30 6.59
C SER A 267 7.00 33.81 7.91
N PRO A 268 8.34 33.88 8.02
CA PRO A 268 9.03 34.27 9.25
C PRO A 268 8.65 35.66 9.79
N MET A 269 8.03 36.51 8.97
CA MET A 269 7.47 37.80 9.40
C MET A 269 6.30 37.66 10.39
N THR A 270 5.55 36.57 10.36
CA THR A 270 4.37 36.38 11.23
C THR A 270 4.76 35.98 12.65
N GLU A 271 5.95 35.38 12.82
CA GLU A 271 6.48 34.95 14.12
C GLU A 271 7.03 36.14 14.93
N MET A 272 7.55 37.18 14.27
CA MET A 272 7.97 38.43 14.90
C MET A 272 6.82 39.35 15.35
N LEU A 273 5.59 39.07 14.90
CA LEU A 273 4.39 39.86 15.22
C LEU A 273 3.46 39.18 16.22
N ARG A 274 3.84 38.03 16.78
CA ARG A 274 3.14 37.43 17.93
C ARG A 274 3.56 38.17 19.21
N PRO A 275 2.64 38.85 19.91
CA PRO A 275 2.95 39.54 21.16
C PRO A 275 3.33 38.58 22.29
#